data_AF-A0A7S2YKC5-F1
#
_entry.id   AF-A0A7S2YKC5-F1
#
_cell.length_a   1.000
_cell.length_b   1.000
_cell.length_c   1.000
_cell.angle_alpha   90.00
_cell.angle_beta   90.00
_cell.angle_gamma   90.00
#
_symmetry.space_group_name_H-M   'P 1'
#
loop_
_entity.id
_entity.type
_entity.pdbx_description
1 polymer ?
#
loop_
_entity_poly.entity_id
_entity_poly.type
_entity_poly.pdbx_seq_one_letter_code
_entity_poly.pdbx_strand_id
1 'polypeptide(L)'
;ATQQVPSTTDVLITNPPYSDEHKQKCLEYCFFGGIRDDSLKASSNQNAESSKQKGKPFCLLMPNYVALRQYFRDLVPTHSDNSQQDATPRQNNYHMLYLAPSSPYQYEHPEGTGHATSPFDSLWFCGLPQDQYSLATLQQLIVDNNNQKNGCFLTLSWTDMMQQQRLSLKRPNPQQRRKKARQKKLLGGTGDPPPPKSISSNKKEDEPSSSHSHPKKNGKRSKYRDEQGQRQKKRF
;
A
#
# COMPACT_ATOMS: atom_id res chain seq x y z
N ALA A 1 -17.76 2.38 -23.96
CA ALA A 1 -16.68 2.83 -24.85
C ALA A 1 -15.36 2.31 -24.31
N THR A 2 -14.71 1.37 -25.01
CA THR A 2 -13.35 0.92 -24.67
C THR A 2 -12.38 2.01 -25.12
N GLN A 3 -11.97 2.88 -24.20
CA GLN A 3 -10.88 3.83 -24.44
C GLN A 3 -9.61 3.02 -24.74
N GLN A 4 -9.09 3.16 -25.96
CA GLN A 4 -7.76 2.65 -26.27
C GLN A 4 -6.73 3.45 -25.48
N VAL A 5 -5.88 2.74 -24.74
CA VAL A 5 -4.72 3.34 -24.06
C VAL A 5 -3.77 3.86 -25.15
N PRO A 6 -3.28 5.12 -25.07
CA PRO A 6 -2.33 5.64 -26.04
C PRO A 6 -1.10 4.74 -26.17
N SER A 7 -0.66 4.42 -27.39
CA SER A 7 0.48 3.54 -27.67
C SER A 7 1.82 4.06 -27.14
N THR A 8 1.85 5.32 -26.70
CA THR A 8 3.01 5.98 -26.10
C THR A 8 3.14 5.72 -24.60
N THR A 9 2.14 5.11 -23.97
CA THR A 9 2.06 4.97 -22.51
C THR A 9 2.05 3.51 -22.12
N ASP A 10 3.13 3.09 -21.45
CA ASP A 10 3.20 1.79 -20.79
C ASP A 10 2.49 1.90 -19.42
N VAL A 11 1.18 1.67 -19.40
CA VAL A 11 0.41 1.68 -18.15
C VAL A 11 0.50 0.31 -17.49
N LEU A 12 1.29 0.22 -16.42
CA LEU A 12 1.33 -0.96 -15.57
C LEU A 12 0.26 -0.83 -14.46
N ILE A 13 -0.95 -1.31 -14.72
CA ILE A 13 -1.98 -1.45 -13.67
C ILE A 13 -1.73 -2.75 -12.93
N THR A 14 -1.34 -2.65 -11.67
CA THR A 14 -0.98 -3.80 -10.87
C THR A 14 -2.05 -3.98 -9.78
N ASN A 15 -2.73 -5.14 -9.75
CA ASN A 15 -3.74 -5.48 -8.75
C ASN A 15 -3.30 -6.70 -7.94
N PRO A 16 -2.88 -6.55 -6.67
CA PRO A 16 -2.26 -7.66 -5.96
C PRO A 16 -2.80 -7.91 -4.54
N PRO A 17 -2.33 -9.01 -3.96
CA PRO A 17 -1.60 -8.97 -2.70
C PRO A 17 -0.08 -8.94 -2.97
N TYR A 18 0.59 -7.78 -2.90
CA TYR A 18 2.04 -7.74 -3.12
C TYR A 18 2.77 -8.21 -1.87
N SER A 19 3.66 -9.20 -2.03
CA SER A 19 4.77 -9.39 -1.10
C SER A 19 5.66 -8.14 -1.10
N ASP A 20 6.47 -7.91 -0.07
CA ASP A 20 7.39 -6.77 -0.06
C ASP A 20 8.44 -6.89 -1.19
N GLU A 21 8.89 -8.11 -1.50
CA GLU A 21 9.78 -8.40 -2.63
C GLU A 21 9.18 -8.01 -3.99
N HIS A 22 7.89 -8.28 -4.21
CA HIS A 22 7.23 -7.92 -5.47
C HIS A 22 7.19 -6.40 -5.65
N LYS A 23 6.88 -5.63 -4.59
CA LYS A 23 6.87 -4.16 -4.66
C LYS A 23 8.24 -3.60 -5.01
N GLN A 24 9.29 -4.18 -4.41
CA GLN A 24 10.66 -3.82 -4.72
C GLN A 24 10.98 -4.08 -6.20
N LYS A 25 10.64 -5.25 -6.73
CA LYS A 25 10.83 -5.57 -8.16
C LYS A 25 10.05 -4.63 -9.09
N CYS A 26 8.84 -4.23 -8.74
CA CYS A 26 8.09 -3.23 -9.51
C CYS A 26 8.83 -1.88 -9.56
N LEU A 27 9.38 -1.43 -8.43
CA LEU A 27 10.17 -0.20 -8.39
C LEU A 27 11.47 -0.35 -9.19
N GLU A 28 12.22 -1.44 -9.00
CA GLU A 28 13.43 -1.73 -9.77
C GLU A 28 13.15 -1.79 -11.27
N TYR A 29 12.01 -2.35 -11.68
CA TYR A 29 11.54 -2.31 -13.06
C TYR A 29 11.36 -0.85 -13.51
N CYS A 30 10.58 -0.04 -12.79
CA CYS A 30 10.36 1.37 -13.14
C CYS A 30 11.65 2.21 -13.20
N PHE A 31 12.62 1.98 -12.31
CA PHE A 31 13.86 2.77 -12.24
C PHE A 31 14.98 2.25 -13.16
N PHE A 32 15.12 0.93 -13.34
CA PHE A 32 16.32 0.33 -13.96
C PHE A 32 16.08 -0.52 -15.20
N GLY A 33 14.90 -1.12 -15.35
CA GLY A 33 14.74 -2.26 -16.27
C GLY A 33 13.52 -2.22 -17.18
N GLY A 34 12.58 -1.31 -16.94
CA GLY A 34 11.20 -1.56 -17.30
C GLY A 34 10.81 -1.27 -18.74
N ILE A 35 11.62 -0.52 -19.47
CA ILE A 35 11.36 -0.25 -20.87
C ILE A 35 12.68 -0.18 -21.63
N ARG A 36 13.52 -1.19 -21.39
CA ARG A 36 14.52 -1.55 -22.37
C ARG A 36 13.76 -2.29 -23.45
N ASP A 37 13.55 -1.61 -24.56
CA ASP A 37 13.07 -2.23 -25.78
C ASP A 37 14.10 -3.31 -26.16
N ASP A 38 13.87 -4.54 -25.70
CA ASP A 38 14.76 -5.68 -25.99
C ASP A 38 14.82 -5.98 -27.49
N SER A 39 13.95 -5.35 -28.31
CA SER A 39 14.05 -5.38 -29.78
C SER A 39 15.34 -4.75 -30.30
N LEU A 40 16.06 -3.94 -29.51
CA LEU A 40 17.33 -3.33 -29.90
C LEU A 40 18.57 -4.20 -29.56
N LYS A 41 18.42 -5.35 -28.89
CA LYS A 41 19.56 -6.24 -28.58
C LYS A 41 20.00 -7.16 -29.72
N ALA A 42 19.27 -7.20 -30.84
CA ALA A 42 19.58 -8.09 -31.96
C ALA A 42 20.51 -7.49 -33.03
N SER A 43 20.82 -6.19 -33.00
CA SER A 43 21.70 -5.55 -33.99
C SER A 43 23.05 -5.20 -33.38
N SER A 44 23.89 -6.22 -33.27
CA SER A 44 25.32 -6.13 -33.00
C SER A 44 26.04 -5.38 -34.12
N ASN A 45 26.03 -4.05 -34.09
CA ASN A 45 26.97 -3.23 -34.85
C ASN A 45 27.57 -2.17 -33.92
N GLN A 46 28.86 -2.35 -33.62
CA GLN A 46 29.62 -1.69 -32.54
C GLN A 46 29.93 -0.20 -32.75
N ASN A 47 29.24 0.50 -33.65
CA ASN A 47 29.51 1.93 -33.95
C ASN A 47 28.32 2.87 -33.72
N ALA A 48 27.22 2.39 -33.12
CA ALA A 48 26.12 3.28 -32.78
C ALA A 48 26.49 4.08 -31.52
N GLU A 49 26.77 5.37 -31.71
CA GLU A 49 26.79 6.39 -30.67
C GLU A 49 25.71 6.07 -29.63
N SER A 50 26.17 5.88 -28.40
CA SER A 50 25.36 5.56 -27.24
C SER A 50 24.31 6.66 -27.01
N SER A 51 23.20 6.58 -27.73
CA SER A 51 21.99 7.34 -27.46
C SER A 51 21.58 6.93 -26.05
N LYS A 52 21.94 7.76 -25.07
CA LYS A 52 21.48 7.63 -23.68
C LYS A 52 19.97 7.44 -23.76
N GLN A 53 19.50 6.23 -23.52
CA GLN A 53 18.06 5.96 -23.46
C GLN A 53 17.50 6.89 -22.39
N LYS A 54 16.71 7.86 -22.83
CA LYS A 54 16.01 8.76 -21.92
C LYS A 54 15.13 7.90 -21.03
N GLY A 55 15.13 8.20 -19.74
CA GLY A 55 14.19 7.56 -18.82
C GLY A 55 12.78 7.76 -19.34
N LYS A 56 11.91 6.75 -19.18
CA LYS A 56 10.48 6.90 -19.47
C LYS A 56 9.75 7.27 -18.18
N PRO A 57 8.82 8.24 -18.21
CA PRO A 57 8.01 8.57 -17.04
C PRO A 57 7.13 7.39 -16.65
N PHE A 58 6.87 7.22 -15.35
CA PHE A 58 6.00 6.18 -14.85
C PHE A 58 5.12 6.68 -13.70
N CYS A 59 3.96 6.06 -13.54
CA CYS A 59 3.06 6.27 -12.40
C CYS A 59 2.72 4.90 -11.80
N LEU A 60 3.04 4.70 -10.53
CA LEU A 60 2.84 3.43 -9.84
C LEU A 60 1.97 3.64 -8.60
N LEU A 61 0.77 3.05 -8.58
CA LEU A 61 -0.11 3.09 -7.40
C LEU A 61 0.27 1.98 -6.42
N MET A 62 0.62 2.34 -5.20
CA MET A 62 1.02 1.39 -4.15
C MET A 62 0.47 1.78 -2.79
N PRO A 63 0.48 0.87 -1.81
CA PRO A 63 0.24 1.25 -0.42
C PRO A 63 1.19 2.37 0.02
N ASN A 64 0.68 3.39 0.71
CA ASN A 64 1.48 4.54 1.13
C ASN A 64 2.67 4.18 2.05
N TYR A 65 2.58 3.08 2.81
CA TYR A 65 3.69 2.61 3.65
C TYR A 65 4.93 2.20 2.84
N VAL A 66 4.81 1.99 1.53
CA VAL A 66 5.97 1.71 0.66
C VAL A 66 6.97 2.86 0.71
N ALA A 67 6.50 4.11 0.81
CA ALA A 67 7.36 5.28 0.96
C ALA A 67 8.21 5.26 2.24
N LEU A 68 7.86 4.41 3.22
CA LEU A 68 8.58 4.26 4.49
C LEU A 68 9.57 3.09 4.47
N ARG A 69 9.63 2.29 3.39
CA ARG A 69 10.48 1.11 3.33
C ARG A 69 11.90 1.46 2.89
N GLN A 70 12.88 0.76 3.46
CA GLN A 70 14.30 0.99 3.14
C GLN A 70 14.58 0.76 1.65
N TYR A 71 14.11 -0.36 1.08
CA TYR A 71 14.30 -0.65 -0.35
C TYR A 71 13.75 0.46 -1.26
N PHE A 72 12.74 1.22 -0.84
CA PHE A 72 12.23 2.33 -1.63
C PHE A 72 13.14 3.56 -1.49
N ARG A 73 13.60 3.84 -0.26
CA ARG A 73 14.52 4.95 0.03
C ARG A 73 15.87 4.78 -0.65
N ASP A 74 16.34 3.55 -0.79
CA ASP A 74 17.58 3.24 -1.51
C ASP A 74 17.46 3.48 -3.03
N LEU A 75 16.24 3.52 -3.57
CA LEU A 75 15.96 3.75 -4.99
C LEU A 75 15.64 5.22 -5.30
N VAL A 76 15.07 5.98 -4.37
CA VAL A 76 14.74 7.38 -4.62
C VAL A 76 15.93 8.24 -4.23
N PRO A 77 16.45 9.10 -5.12
CA PRO A 77 17.44 10.09 -4.74
C PRO A 77 16.86 10.93 -3.60
N THR A 78 17.38 10.78 -2.39
CA THR A 78 17.21 11.82 -1.38
C THR A 78 17.98 13.01 -1.88
N HIS A 79 17.28 14.13 -2.13
CA HIS A 79 17.89 15.45 -2.12
C HIS A 79 18.38 15.71 -0.69
N SER A 80 19.40 14.99 -0.25
CA SER A 80 20.07 15.27 1.02
C SER A 80 20.82 16.57 0.80
N ASP A 81 20.42 17.59 1.56
CA ASP A 81 21.12 18.86 1.65
C ASP A 81 22.61 18.59 1.94
N ASN A 82 23.45 18.82 0.93
CA ASN A 82 24.89 19.11 1.03
C ASN A 82 25.86 18.07 1.64
N SER A 83 25.46 16.86 2.05
CA SER A 83 26.45 15.85 2.49
C SER A 83 27.09 15.13 1.29
N GLN A 84 28.05 15.81 0.69
CA GLN A 84 28.71 15.50 -0.59
C GLN A 84 29.70 14.31 -0.57
N GLN A 85 29.73 13.44 0.46
CA GLN A 85 30.99 12.72 0.74
C GLN A 85 31.12 11.22 0.48
N ASP A 86 30.08 10.44 0.17
CA ASP A 86 30.31 9.03 -0.19
C ASP A 86 29.40 8.57 -1.33
N ALA A 87 29.90 8.76 -2.55
CA ALA A 87 29.26 8.35 -3.78
C ALA A 87 29.25 6.81 -3.91
N THR A 88 28.07 6.20 -3.78
CA THR A 88 27.78 4.96 -4.51
C THR A 88 26.87 5.27 -5.71
N PRO A 89 27.07 4.59 -6.86
CA PRO A 89 26.99 5.22 -8.17
C PRO A 89 25.70 4.91 -8.94
N ARG A 90 24.55 4.84 -8.26
CA ARG A 90 23.25 4.75 -8.95
C ARG A 90 22.50 6.05 -8.78
N GLN A 91 23.00 7.09 -9.46
CA GLN A 91 22.23 8.32 -9.64
C GLN A 91 21.01 8.00 -10.49
N ASN A 92 19.85 7.86 -9.84
CA ASN A 92 18.59 7.74 -10.55
C ASN A 92 18.22 9.10 -11.13
N ASN A 93 18.12 9.17 -12.46
CA ASN A 93 17.82 10.39 -13.21
C ASN A 93 16.32 10.75 -13.18
N TYR A 94 15.67 10.54 -12.06
CA TYR A 94 14.23 10.76 -11.89
C TYR A 94 13.97 11.77 -10.76
N HIS A 95 13.03 12.67 -10.98
CA HIS A 95 12.30 13.37 -9.93
C HIS A 95 11.17 12.47 -9.45
N MET A 96 11.04 12.31 -8.14
CA MET A 96 9.92 11.56 -7.55
C MET A 96 8.84 12.51 -7.08
N LEU A 97 7.70 12.46 -7.76
CA LEU A 97 6.48 13.16 -7.39
C LEU A 97 5.52 12.18 -6.71
N TYR A 98 4.97 12.59 -5.58
CA TYR A 98 3.97 11.83 -4.85
C TYR A 98 2.60 12.47 -5.03
N LEU A 99 1.59 11.65 -5.36
CA LEU A 99 0.20 12.09 -5.45
C LEU A 99 -0.65 11.30 -4.45
N ALA A 100 -1.15 12.00 -3.44
CA ALA A 100 -2.05 11.48 -2.43
C ALA A 100 -3.49 11.93 -2.74
N PRO A 101 -4.42 11.02 -3.06
CA PRO A 101 -5.81 11.38 -3.27
C PRO A 101 -6.43 11.93 -1.97
N SER A 102 -7.35 12.89 -2.09
CA SER A 102 -8.09 13.44 -0.93
C SER A 102 -9.04 12.42 -0.32
N SER A 103 -9.58 11.53 -1.15
CA SER A 103 -10.46 10.44 -0.74
C SER A 103 -9.73 9.09 -0.86
N PRO A 104 -9.85 8.20 0.14
CA PRO A 104 -9.29 6.86 0.04
C PRO A 104 -9.90 6.09 -1.13
N TYR A 105 -9.08 5.26 -1.79
CA TYR A 105 -9.58 4.34 -2.81
C TYR A 105 -10.57 3.33 -2.22
N GLN A 106 -11.67 3.14 -2.92
CA GLN A 106 -12.61 2.06 -2.67
C GLN A 106 -12.21 0.85 -3.50
N TYR A 107 -12.22 -0.33 -2.89
CA TYR A 107 -11.86 -1.58 -3.53
C TYR A 107 -13.09 -2.46 -3.60
N GLU A 108 -13.51 -2.79 -4.82
CA GLU A 108 -14.52 -3.81 -5.04
C GLU A 108 -13.82 -5.16 -5.11
N HIS A 109 -14.15 -6.03 -4.15
CA HIS A 109 -13.64 -7.38 -4.12
C HIS A 109 -14.59 -8.30 -4.89
N PRO A 110 -14.09 -9.09 -5.86
CA PRO A 110 -14.91 -10.13 -6.46
C PRO A 110 -15.36 -11.12 -5.37
N GLU A 111 -16.64 -11.45 -5.37
CA GLU A 111 -17.24 -12.56 -4.59
C GLU A 111 -17.21 -12.42 -3.06
N GLY A 112 -17.33 -11.21 -2.49
CA GLY A 112 -17.56 -11.05 -1.04
C GLY A 112 -16.43 -11.56 -0.13
N THR A 113 -15.26 -11.85 -0.71
CA THR A 113 -14.11 -12.42 0.00
C THR A 113 -13.18 -11.37 0.62
N GLY A 114 -13.52 -10.09 0.51
CA GLY A 114 -12.71 -8.97 1.01
C GLY A 114 -13.42 -8.06 2.01
N HIS A 115 -12.65 -7.13 2.57
CA HIS A 115 -13.20 -6.09 3.41
C HIS A 115 -13.80 -4.99 2.54
N ALA A 116 -14.93 -4.40 2.96
CA ALA A 116 -15.54 -3.28 2.23
C ALA A 116 -14.64 -2.03 2.14
N THR A 117 -13.61 -1.95 2.98
CA THR A 117 -12.64 -0.86 3.00
C THR A 117 -11.22 -1.37 2.83
N SER A 118 -10.42 -0.62 2.07
CA SER A 118 -9.00 -0.93 1.89
C SER A 118 -8.31 -1.08 3.25
N PRO A 119 -7.47 -2.10 3.43
CA PRO A 119 -6.70 -2.23 4.67
C PRO A 119 -5.57 -1.19 4.80
N PHE A 120 -5.27 -0.43 3.74
CA PHE A 120 -4.23 0.60 3.69
C PHE A 120 -4.65 1.77 2.77
N ASP A 121 -4.13 2.96 3.05
CA ASP A 121 -4.23 4.06 2.10
C ASP A 121 -3.22 3.86 0.97
N SER A 122 -3.56 4.31 -0.23
CA SER A 122 -2.71 4.18 -1.41
C SER A 122 -2.21 5.54 -1.87
N LEU A 123 -1.03 5.53 -2.48
CA LEU A 123 -0.29 6.69 -2.94
C LEU A 123 0.25 6.41 -4.34
N TRP A 124 0.20 7.39 -5.23
CA TRP A 124 0.88 7.31 -6.51
C TRP A 124 2.33 7.75 -6.37
N PHE A 125 3.21 6.93 -6.91
CA PHE A 125 4.63 7.17 -7.04
C PHE A 125 4.90 7.49 -8.51
N CYS A 126 5.14 8.76 -8.81
CA CYS A 126 5.35 9.23 -10.17
C CYS A 126 6.83 9.53 -10.38
N GLY A 127 7.50 8.72 -11.20
CA GLY A 127 8.88 8.96 -11.60
C GLY A 127 8.91 9.76 -12.89
N LEU A 128 9.52 10.95 -12.83
CA LEU A 128 9.65 11.87 -13.97
C LEU A 128 11.13 12.05 -14.35
N PRO A 129 11.55 11.77 -15.60
CA PRO A 129 12.94 11.93 -16.02
C PRO A 129 13.44 13.37 -15.87
N GLN A 130 14.59 13.55 -15.21
CA GLN A 130 15.16 14.88 -14.92
C GLN A 130 15.55 15.66 -16.19
N ASP A 131 15.82 14.97 -17.29
CA ASP A 131 16.14 15.58 -18.59
C ASP A 131 14.91 16.12 -19.32
N GLN A 132 13.70 15.71 -18.91
CA GLN A 132 12.43 16.12 -19.52
C GLN A 132 11.65 17.11 -18.66
N TYR A 133 11.85 17.08 -17.34
CA TYR A 133 11.07 17.89 -16.39
C TYR A 133 12.00 18.65 -15.46
N SER A 134 11.95 19.99 -15.51
CA SER A 134 12.72 20.82 -14.58
C SER A 134 12.08 20.83 -13.18
N LEU A 135 12.91 20.90 -12.14
CA LEU A 135 12.44 20.99 -10.76
C LEU A 135 11.52 22.19 -10.53
N ALA A 136 11.83 23.34 -11.11
CA ALA A 136 11.03 24.56 -10.99
C ALA A 136 9.62 24.38 -11.60
N THR A 137 9.52 23.73 -12.76
CA THR A 137 8.24 23.40 -13.40
C THR A 137 7.40 22.48 -12.50
N LEU A 138 8.02 21.47 -11.90
CA LEU A 138 7.32 20.54 -10.99
C LEU A 138 6.85 21.24 -9.71
N GLN A 139 7.67 22.13 -9.14
CA GLN A 139 7.29 22.93 -7.97
C GLN A 139 6.10 23.84 -8.27
N GLN A 140 6.10 24.51 -9.42
CA GLN A 140 4.98 25.35 -9.84
C GLN A 140 3.69 24.53 -10.00
N LEU A 141 3.77 23.38 -10.66
CA LEU A 141 2.64 22.45 -10.80
C LEU A 141 2.05 22.03 -9.45
N ILE A 142 2.90 21.79 -8.45
CA ILE A 142 2.47 21.40 -7.10
C ILE A 142 1.72 22.54 -6.42
N VAL A 143 2.26 23.76 -6.49
CA VAL A 143 1.61 24.96 -5.92
C VAL A 143 0.24 25.17 -6.55
N ASP A 144 0.18 25.14 -7.89
CA ASP A 144 -1.07 25.35 -8.63
C ASP A 144 -2.11 24.28 -8.29
N ASN A 145 -1.73 23.00 -8.29
CA ASN A 145 -2.64 21.91 -7.94
C ASN A 145 -3.16 22.02 -6.50
N ASN A 146 -2.28 22.27 -5.54
CA ASN A 146 -2.64 22.30 -4.13
C ASN A 146 -3.52 23.53 -3.81
N ASN A 147 -3.33 24.65 -4.51
CA ASN A 147 -4.19 25.84 -4.38
C ASN A 147 -5.60 25.62 -4.94
N GLN A 148 -5.73 24.90 -6.05
CA GLN A 148 -7.02 24.61 -6.68
C GLN A 148 -7.87 23.59 -5.89
N LYS A 149 -7.30 22.91 -4.88
CA LYS A 149 -7.98 21.86 -4.12
C LYS A 149 -8.59 20.78 -5.03
N ASN A 150 -7.85 20.36 -6.06
CA ASN A 150 -8.25 19.40 -7.12
C ASN A 150 -8.49 17.95 -6.63
N GLY A 151 -8.86 17.73 -5.37
CA GLY A 151 -9.12 16.40 -4.83
C GLY A 151 -7.89 15.52 -4.70
N CYS A 152 -6.68 16.07 -4.87
CA CYS A 152 -5.42 15.40 -4.57
C CYS A 152 -4.38 16.38 -4.01
N PHE A 153 -3.45 15.84 -3.23
CA PHE A 153 -2.29 16.54 -2.69
C PHE A 153 -1.04 16.07 -3.43
N LEU A 154 -0.27 17.01 -3.98
CA LEU A 154 1.00 16.75 -4.64
C LEU A 154 2.17 17.22 -3.77
N THR A 155 3.28 16.47 -3.77
CA THR A 155 4.56 16.92 -3.20
C THR A 155 5.73 16.15 -3.81
N LEU A 156 6.92 16.77 -3.85
CA LEU A 156 8.21 16.12 -4.14
C LEU A 156 8.91 15.64 -2.87
N SER A 157 8.46 16.11 -1.71
CA SER A 157 9.12 15.88 -0.44
C SER A 157 8.44 14.78 0.35
N TRP A 158 9.23 13.80 0.74
CA TRP A 158 8.80 12.78 1.68
C TRP A 158 8.46 13.37 3.06
N THR A 159 9.15 14.43 3.50
CA THR A 159 8.89 15.06 4.80
C THR A 159 7.53 15.75 4.82
N ASP A 160 7.14 16.38 3.70
CA ASP A 160 5.82 17.01 3.58
C ASP A 160 4.71 15.96 3.72
N MET A 161 4.88 14.79 3.10
CA MET A 161 3.90 13.69 3.25
C MET A 161 3.77 13.22 4.70
N MET A 162 4.88 13.17 5.44
CA MET A 162 4.89 12.84 6.87
C MET A 162 4.17 13.91 7.69
N GLN A 163 4.48 15.19 7.45
CA GLN A 163 3.87 16.31 8.16
C GLN A 163 2.36 16.38 7.95
N GLN A 164 1.89 16.08 6.74
CA GLN A 164 0.47 16.03 6.39
C GLN A 164 -0.23 14.73 6.83
N GLN A 165 0.46 13.84 7.57
CA GLN A 165 -0.05 12.54 8.04
C GLN A 165 -0.62 11.66 6.91
N ARG A 166 -0.08 11.80 5.70
CA ARG A 166 -0.52 11.02 4.51
C ARG A 166 0.14 9.65 4.42
N LEU A 167 1.17 9.41 5.24
CA LEU A 167 1.84 8.12 5.37
C LEU A 167 1.33 7.38 6.60
N SER A 168 0.77 6.19 6.38
CA SER A 168 0.33 5.34 7.47
C SER A 168 1.54 4.71 8.14
N LEU A 169 1.86 5.17 9.35
CA LEU A 169 2.81 4.48 10.22
C LEU A 169 2.31 3.05 10.49
N LYS A 170 3.27 2.12 10.61
CA LYS A 170 3.08 0.66 10.76
C LYS A 170 1.76 0.31 11.45
N ARG A 171 0.89 -0.41 10.73
CA ARG A 171 -0.41 -0.86 11.26
C ARG A 171 -0.18 -1.62 12.58
N PRO A 172 -0.89 -1.27 13.67
CA PRO A 172 -0.78 -2.01 14.92
C PRO A 172 -1.11 -3.48 14.67
N ASN A 173 -0.40 -4.39 15.37
CA ASN A 173 -0.64 -5.83 15.29
C ASN A 173 -2.15 -6.12 15.54
N PRO A 174 -2.76 -7.13 14.88
CA PRO A 174 -4.13 -7.57 15.15
C PRO A 174 -4.54 -7.61 16.63
N GLN A 175 -3.67 -8.05 17.53
CA GLN A 175 -3.93 -8.06 18.97
C GLN A 175 -4.02 -6.64 19.56
N GLN A 176 -3.11 -5.74 19.19
CA GLN A 176 -3.14 -4.34 19.61
C GLN A 176 -4.40 -3.64 19.10
N ARG A 177 -4.81 -3.93 17.85
CA ARG A 177 -6.08 -3.44 17.29
C ARG A 177 -7.27 -3.93 18.08
N ARG A 178 -7.31 -5.22 18.43
CA ARG A 178 -8.38 -5.81 19.28
C ARG A 178 -8.41 -5.16 20.66
N LYS A 179 -7.23 -4.91 21.28
CA LYS A 179 -7.13 -4.24 22.58
C LYS A 179 -7.64 -2.80 22.50
N LYS A 180 -7.19 -2.01 21.52
CA LYS A 180 -7.67 -0.63 21.30
C LYS A 180 -9.17 -0.57 21.02
N ALA A 181 -9.71 -1.50 20.23
CA ALA A 181 -11.15 -1.59 19.97
C ALA A 181 -11.95 -1.91 21.23
N ARG A 182 -11.46 -2.81 22.09
CA ARG A 182 -12.07 -3.09 23.40
C ARG A 182 -12.01 -1.88 24.33
N GLN A 183 -10.87 -1.19 24.39
CA GLN A 183 -10.71 -0.01 25.23
C GLN A 183 -11.61 1.15 24.78
N LYS A 184 -11.75 1.38 23.46
CA LYS A 184 -12.68 2.39 22.91
C LYS A 184 -14.14 2.09 23.26
N LYS A 185 -14.54 0.80 23.30
CA LYS A 185 -15.89 0.41 23.74
C LYS A 185 -16.13 0.66 25.23
N LEU A 186 -15.10 0.54 26.06
CA LEU A 186 -15.21 0.81 27.51
C LEU A 186 -15.24 2.31 27.81
N LEU A 187 -14.48 3.13 27.06
CA LEU A 187 -14.38 4.57 27.29
C LEU A 187 -15.45 5.39 26.56
N GLY A 188 -16.00 4.89 25.44
CA GLY A 188 -17.02 5.58 24.64
C GLY A 188 -18.47 5.33 25.09
N GLY A 189 -18.68 4.82 26.30
CA GLY A 189 -20.00 4.58 26.88
C GLY A 189 -20.65 5.86 27.37
N THR A 190 -21.05 6.74 26.46
CA THR A 190 -22.00 7.85 26.73
C THR A 190 -23.23 7.78 25.82
N GLY A 191 -23.38 6.74 25.01
CA GLY A 191 -24.63 6.46 24.29
C GLY A 191 -25.37 5.34 25.01
N ASP A 192 -26.66 5.58 25.26
CA ASP A 192 -27.60 4.76 26.02
C ASP A 192 -27.35 3.24 25.95
N PRO A 193 -27.60 2.53 27.07
CA PRO A 193 -27.56 1.08 27.07
C PRO A 193 -28.41 0.56 25.90
N PRO A 194 -27.90 -0.40 25.10
CA PRO A 194 -28.71 -1.00 24.06
C PRO A 194 -30.00 -1.51 24.71
N PRO A 195 -31.18 -1.25 24.10
CA PRO A 195 -32.45 -1.67 24.67
C PRO A 195 -32.32 -3.15 25.03
N PRO A 196 -32.74 -3.55 26.24
CA PRO A 196 -32.62 -4.92 26.69
C PRO A 196 -33.21 -5.79 25.60
N LYS A 197 -32.39 -6.71 25.06
CA LYS A 197 -32.88 -7.74 24.15
C LYS A 197 -34.04 -8.39 24.89
N SER A 198 -35.25 -8.24 24.37
CA SER A 198 -36.41 -8.94 24.86
C SER A 198 -36.07 -10.42 24.81
N ILE A 199 -35.76 -10.96 25.99
CA ILE A 199 -35.61 -12.38 26.20
C ILE A 199 -37.01 -12.92 25.93
N SER A 200 -37.22 -13.51 24.75
CA SER A 200 -38.40 -14.32 24.52
C SER A 200 -38.25 -15.54 25.42
N SER A 201 -38.78 -15.40 26.64
CA SER A 201 -38.90 -16.46 27.62
C SER A 201 -39.92 -17.47 27.12
N ASN A 202 -39.46 -18.43 26.30
CA ASN A 202 -40.14 -19.72 26.23
C ASN A 202 -39.82 -20.45 27.53
N LYS A 203 -40.73 -20.24 28.48
CA LYS A 203 -40.87 -20.93 29.76
C LYS A 203 -41.04 -22.43 29.44
N LYS A 204 -40.01 -23.23 29.71
CA LYS A 204 -40.10 -24.70 29.72
C LYS A 204 -40.01 -25.13 31.18
N GLU A 205 -41.07 -25.80 31.60
CA GLU A 205 -41.38 -26.21 32.97
C GLU A 205 -40.33 -27.15 33.57
N ASP A 206 -40.29 -27.09 34.89
CA ASP A 206 -39.34 -27.71 35.81
C ASP A 206 -39.34 -29.25 35.77
N GLU A 207 -38.13 -29.82 35.78
CA GLU A 207 -37.86 -31.22 36.10
C GLU A 207 -36.70 -31.25 37.12
N PRO A 208 -36.74 -32.15 38.11
CA PRO A 208 -35.90 -32.09 39.29
C PRO A 208 -34.43 -32.48 39.05
N SER A 209 -33.61 -31.84 39.88
CA SER A 209 -32.15 -31.92 39.99
C SER A 209 -31.53 -33.32 39.85
N SER A 210 -30.83 -33.52 38.74
CA SER A 210 -29.78 -34.53 38.58
C SER A 210 -28.43 -33.82 38.43
N SER A 211 -27.49 -34.18 39.29
CA SER A 211 -26.10 -33.73 39.32
C SER A 211 -25.38 -34.14 38.03
N HIS A 212 -25.42 -33.27 37.02
CA HIS A 212 -24.67 -33.46 35.77
C HIS A 212 -23.46 -32.53 35.72
N SER A 213 -22.28 -33.16 35.77
CA SER A 213 -20.99 -32.60 35.42
C SER A 213 -21.08 -31.72 34.16
N HIS A 214 -20.61 -30.47 34.26
CA HIS A 214 -20.50 -29.58 33.11
C HIS A 214 -19.73 -30.26 31.97
N PRO A 215 -20.35 -30.47 30.79
CA PRO A 215 -19.62 -30.95 29.63
C PRO A 215 -18.59 -29.88 29.24
N LYS A 216 -17.31 -30.24 29.33
CA LYS A 216 -16.19 -29.42 28.87
C LYS A 216 -16.50 -28.98 27.43
N LYS A 217 -16.65 -27.67 27.22
CA LYS A 217 -16.83 -27.07 25.89
C LYS A 217 -15.71 -27.58 24.99
N ASN A 218 -16.05 -28.49 24.07
CA ASN A 218 -15.14 -28.99 23.05
C ASN A 218 -14.59 -27.79 22.28
N GLY A 219 -13.34 -27.43 22.59
CA GLY A 219 -12.64 -26.33 21.97
C GLY A 219 -12.61 -26.56 20.48
N LYS A 220 -13.17 -25.62 19.71
CA LYS A 220 -13.08 -25.63 18.25
C LYS A 220 -11.61 -25.80 17.86
N ARG A 221 -11.24 -27.01 17.42
CA ARG A 221 -9.89 -27.35 16.96
C ARG A 221 -9.52 -26.33 15.87
N SER A 222 -8.38 -25.67 16.05
CA SER A 222 -7.86 -24.75 15.05
C SER A 222 -7.68 -25.51 13.74
N LYS A 223 -8.25 -25.00 12.64
CA LYS A 223 -8.21 -25.60 11.29
C LYS A 223 -6.78 -25.84 10.73
N TYR A 224 -5.75 -25.46 11.47
CA TYR A 224 -4.33 -25.53 11.10
C TYR A 224 -3.48 -26.38 12.05
N ARG A 225 -4.11 -27.17 12.93
CA ARG A 225 -3.42 -28.17 13.74
C ARG A 225 -3.76 -29.56 13.22
N ASP A 226 -2.75 -30.41 13.10
CA ASP A 226 -2.94 -31.82 12.82
C ASP A 226 -3.53 -32.56 14.04
N GLU A 227 -3.74 -33.86 13.88
CA GLU A 227 -4.28 -34.74 14.92
C GLU A 227 -3.39 -34.79 16.17
N GLN A 228 -2.09 -34.55 16.00
CA GLN A 228 -1.10 -34.46 17.07
C GLN A 228 -1.05 -33.06 17.73
N GLY A 229 -1.85 -32.11 17.24
CA GLY A 229 -1.89 -30.74 17.75
C GLY A 229 -0.73 -29.86 17.28
N GLN A 230 0.10 -30.32 16.36
CA GLN A 230 1.20 -29.56 15.77
C GLN A 230 0.66 -28.63 14.69
N ARG A 231 1.23 -27.42 14.59
CA ARG A 231 0.82 -26.42 13.58
C ARG A 231 1.43 -26.78 12.23
N GLN A 232 0.60 -27.13 11.25
CA GLN A 232 1.07 -27.30 9.88
C GLN A 232 1.26 -25.93 9.22
N LYS A 233 2.51 -25.52 8.98
CA LYS A 233 2.82 -24.37 8.13
C LYS A 233 2.56 -24.77 6.67
N LYS A 234 1.43 -24.37 6.09
CA LYS A 234 1.31 -24.32 4.62
C LYS A 234 2.25 -23.21 4.12
N ARG A 235 3.33 -23.60 3.45
CA ARG A 235 4.04 -22.69 2.53
C ARG A 235 3.11 -22.51 1.33
N PHE A 236 2.70 -21.27 1.09
CA PHE A 236 2.16 -20.84 -0.21
C PHE A 236 3.34 -20.38 -1.05
#